data_AF-A0A8S0WH68-F1
#
_entry.id   AF-A0A8S0WH68-F1
#
_cell.length_a   1.000
_cell.length_b   1.000
_cell.length_c   1.000
_cell.angle_alpha   90.00
_cell.angle_beta   90.00
_cell.angle_gamma   90.00
#
_symmetry.space_group_name_H-M   'P 1'
#
loop_
_entity.id
_entity.type
_entity.pdbx_description
1 polymer ?
#
loop_
_entity_poly.entity_id
_entity_poly.type
_entity_poly.pdbx_seq_one_letter_code
_entity_poly.pdbx_strand_id
1 'polypeptide(L)'
;MASIDRICEGISRSLKLICLREGPGVRIALYLQSLLSVILVRVSPKDAPGAYWSMTSTAISLIIASVITSAQRKISLLDAIVVVYVLLLPVLTSAFGLSEMLEPSQRKGGTHPVHSPLLVIANWMRSALTYAFALYVWIAAPTLGSGPPECNEATRLIFFGESLPALASGAFSDIASQALLQPKERPKNEVLQECVTVVDFATGDTTDTSRFMQPRQIFYGTIKGMTDRILTWLPSGTERWYRLYGRTALIGLLASCAIIMTELELLLNKLEVNVNREWGFGQILLLLTLSPLLSLYESILSRNSTGPTTETRLIRFYIRRAKGLQRPRTEFDAYLPDIMDRLPEVLRKAQTPSPFAVVTIDEREMYTSRVEESTCDPDWDESFDVRVGDLSTIVVRVFDRKCIDQGLPEFIGFATLLPFALMPPPSKGGEQGVQEAHVKDVPLVREGKTVPAMAVSFSLSTDTRVPPGLPAVPQEVELQEMHIRRRVATAQLGDRKWGRKKDTRTYVYNVPDQNALDFKL
;
A
#
# COMPACT_ATOMS: atom_id res chain seq x y z
N MET A 1 -35.65 19.69 -40.30
CA MET A 1 -34.42 18.86 -40.21
C MET A 1 -33.29 19.39 -41.09
N ALA A 2 -33.40 19.45 -42.42
CA ALA A 2 -32.28 19.89 -43.30
C ALA A 2 -31.69 21.31 -43.04
N SER A 3 -32.43 22.22 -42.40
CA SER A 3 -31.91 23.55 -42.01
C SER A 3 -31.09 23.52 -40.71
N ILE A 4 -31.39 22.63 -39.77
CA ILE A 4 -30.67 22.49 -38.50
C ILE A 4 -29.31 21.82 -38.75
N ASP A 5 -29.28 20.82 -39.63
CA ASP A 5 -28.04 20.14 -40.03
C ASP A 5 -27.00 21.12 -40.61
N ARG A 6 -27.43 22.09 -41.43
CA ARG A 6 -26.54 23.11 -41.99
C ARG A 6 -26.01 24.11 -40.95
N ILE A 7 -26.82 24.46 -39.94
CA ILE A 7 -26.42 25.38 -38.87
C ILE A 7 -25.37 24.71 -37.97
N CYS A 8 -25.57 23.42 -37.63
CA CYS A 8 -24.61 22.67 -36.84
C CYS A 8 -23.33 22.31 -37.63
N GLU A 9 -23.40 22.09 -38.95
CA GLU A 9 -22.21 21.90 -39.81
C GLU A 9 -21.27 23.13 -39.83
N GLY A 10 -21.83 24.34 -39.81
CA GLY A 10 -21.03 25.58 -39.77
C GLY A 10 -20.17 25.70 -38.51
N ILE A 11 -20.69 25.23 -37.37
CA ILE A 11 -20.02 25.27 -36.07
C ILE A 11 -18.91 24.21 -35.99
N SER A 12 -19.09 23.06 -36.65
CA SER A 12 -18.04 22.04 -36.78
C SER A 12 -16.75 22.58 -37.43
N ARG A 13 -16.85 23.61 -38.30
CA ARG A 13 -15.66 24.23 -38.92
C ARG A 13 -14.96 25.23 -38.00
N SER A 14 -15.71 25.93 -37.14
CA SER A 14 -15.16 26.86 -36.14
C SER A 14 -14.58 26.13 -34.92
N LEU A 15 -15.02 24.90 -34.65
CA LEU A 15 -14.50 24.00 -33.62
C LEU A 15 -13.03 23.59 -33.82
N LYS A 16 -12.45 23.83 -35.01
CA LYS A 16 -11.03 23.55 -35.32
C LYS A 16 -10.03 24.24 -34.39
N LEU A 17 -10.45 25.26 -33.63
CA LEU A 17 -9.49 26.19 -33.04
C LEU A 17 -8.96 25.78 -31.65
N ILE A 18 -9.66 24.96 -30.86
CA ILE A 18 -9.37 24.92 -29.41
C ILE A 18 -9.16 23.52 -28.78
N CYS A 19 -9.87 22.46 -29.18
CA CYS A 19 -9.75 21.18 -28.44
C CYS A 19 -8.98 20.05 -29.13
N LEU A 20 -8.59 20.20 -30.39
CA LEU A 20 -7.84 19.18 -31.14
C LEU A 20 -6.59 19.66 -31.85
N ARG A 21 -6.19 20.93 -31.65
CA ARG A 21 -4.90 21.41 -32.19
C ARG A 21 -3.69 20.80 -31.48
N GLU A 22 -3.87 20.13 -30.34
CA GLU A 22 -2.80 19.35 -29.70
C GLU A 22 -2.64 17.93 -30.25
N GLY A 23 -3.52 17.54 -31.19
CA GLY A 23 -3.41 16.34 -31.99
C GLY A 23 -3.67 15.03 -31.23
N PRO A 24 -3.73 13.91 -31.96
CA PRO A 24 -3.86 12.57 -31.37
C PRO A 24 -2.75 12.24 -30.36
N GLY A 25 -1.63 12.96 -30.40
CA GLY A 25 -0.48 12.78 -29.49
C GLY A 25 -0.82 12.92 -28.01
N VAL A 26 -1.64 13.90 -27.60
CA VAL A 26 -2.00 14.08 -26.18
C VAL A 26 -2.83 12.90 -25.66
N ARG A 27 -3.80 12.42 -26.45
CA ARG A 27 -4.61 11.25 -26.09
C ARG A 27 -3.75 10.00 -25.99
N ILE A 28 -2.95 9.73 -27.03
CA ILE A 28 -2.04 8.58 -27.06
C ILE A 28 -1.07 8.63 -25.88
N ALA A 29 -0.51 9.80 -25.56
CA ALA A 29 0.38 9.96 -24.42
C ALA A 29 -0.32 9.63 -23.10
N LEU A 30 -1.54 10.13 -22.86
CA LEU A 30 -2.30 9.83 -21.65
C LEU A 30 -2.72 8.36 -21.54
N TYR A 31 -3.09 7.74 -22.67
CA TYR A 31 -3.40 6.31 -22.73
C TYR A 31 -2.18 5.48 -22.40
N LEU A 32 -1.04 5.79 -23.03
CA LEU A 32 0.23 5.10 -22.80
C LEU A 32 0.73 5.31 -21.38
N GLN A 33 0.64 6.52 -20.85
CA GLN A 33 1.03 6.85 -19.48
C GLN A 33 0.17 6.11 -18.45
N SER A 34 -1.14 6.02 -18.68
CA SER A 34 -2.07 5.25 -17.83
C SER A 34 -1.71 3.76 -17.85
N LEU A 35 -1.54 3.18 -19.04
CA LEU A 35 -1.17 1.78 -19.20
C LEU A 35 0.19 1.45 -18.56
N LEU A 36 1.22 2.25 -18.85
CA LEU A 36 2.56 2.06 -18.31
C LEU A 36 2.59 2.20 -16.80
N SER A 37 1.79 3.10 -16.22
CA SER A 37 1.73 3.25 -14.75
C SER A 37 1.12 2.03 -14.07
N VAL A 38 0.07 1.43 -14.66
CA VAL A 38 -0.50 0.16 -14.18
C VAL A 38 0.55 -0.96 -14.23
N ILE A 39 1.32 -1.04 -15.31
CA ILE A 39 2.41 -2.02 -15.45
C ILE A 39 3.53 -1.75 -14.44
N LEU A 40 3.94 -0.48 -14.28
CA LEU A 40 5.03 -0.07 -13.40
C LEU A 40 4.71 -0.37 -11.94
N VAL A 41 3.48 -0.14 -11.47
CA VAL A 41 3.05 -0.53 -10.12
C VAL A 41 3.28 -2.01 -9.85
N ARG A 42 3.07 -2.87 -10.86
CA ARG A 42 3.24 -4.31 -10.72
C ARG A 42 4.68 -4.77 -10.84
N VAL A 43 5.46 -4.13 -11.71
CA VAL A 43 6.86 -4.50 -11.94
C VAL A 43 7.77 -3.89 -10.88
N SER A 44 7.59 -2.61 -10.56
CA SER A 44 8.37 -1.84 -9.60
C SER A 44 7.50 -0.90 -8.76
N PRO A 45 6.91 -1.38 -7.65
CA PRO A 45 6.17 -0.53 -6.73
C PRO A 45 6.99 0.64 -6.15
N LYS A 46 8.32 0.47 -6.09
CA LYS A 46 9.25 1.47 -5.56
C LYS A 46 9.38 2.69 -6.48
N ASP A 47 9.29 2.49 -7.79
CA ASP A 47 9.49 3.56 -8.79
C ASP A 47 8.16 4.16 -9.27
N ALA A 48 7.05 3.49 -8.97
CA ALA A 48 5.70 3.93 -9.30
C ALA A 48 5.34 5.37 -8.82
N PRO A 49 5.80 5.87 -7.65
CA PRO A 49 5.47 7.23 -7.21
C PRO A 49 5.84 8.33 -8.21
N GLY A 50 6.97 8.20 -8.91
CA GLY A 50 7.39 9.18 -9.93
C GLY A 50 6.43 9.25 -11.11
N ALA A 51 5.99 8.09 -11.60
CA ALA A 51 4.99 8.00 -12.66
C ALA A 51 3.63 8.59 -12.23
N TYR A 52 3.22 8.36 -10.98
CA TYR A 52 2.00 8.95 -10.44
C TYR A 52 2.05 10.46 -10.31
N TRP A 53 3.19 11.03 -9.90
CA TRP A 53 3.37 12.48 -9.87
C TRP A 53 3.25 13.10 -11.25
N SER A 54 3.91 12.50 -12.24
CA SER A 54 3.81 12.92 -13.64
C SER A 54 2.35 12.88 -14.11
N MET A 55 1.66 11.76 -13.90
CA MET A 55 0.25 11.59 -14.30
C MET A 55 -0.68 12.58 -13.61
N THR A 56 -0.44 12.82 -12.32
CA THR A 56 -1.25 13.73 -11.52
C THR A 56 -1.10 15.17 -12.00
N SER A 57 0.14 15.59 -12.28
CA SER A 57 0.44 16.92 -12.82
C SER A 57 -0.22 17.14 -14.19
N THR A 58 -0.10 16.16 -15.10
CA THR A 58 -0.72 16.23 -16.43
C THR A 58 -2.24 16.32 -16.34
N ALA A 59 -2.87 15.51 -15.49
CA ALA A 59 -4.32 15.54 -15.30
C ALA A 59 -4.81 16.87 -14.70
N ILE A 60 -4.13 17.41 -13.68
CA ILE A 60 -4.48 18.72 -13.11
C ILE A 60 -4.32 19.83 -14.15
N SER A 61 -3.25 19.80 -14.95
CA SER A 61 -3.03 20.77 -16.03
C SER A 61 -4.15 20.74 -17.06
N LEU A 62 -4.60 19.55 -17.47
CA LEU A 62 -5.73 19.38 -18.39
C LEU A 62 -7.04 19.88 -17.80
N ILE A 63 -7.29 19.63 -16.51
CA ILE A 63 -8.49 20.17 -15.82
C ILE A 63 -8.47 21.69 -15.84
N ILE A 64 -7.35 22.32 -15.46
CA ILE A 64 -7.22 23.79 -15.43
C ILE A 64 -7.43 24.36 -16.83
N ALA A 65 -6.76 23.80 -17.84
CA ALA A 65 -6.90 24.23 -19.23
C ALA A 65 -8.36 24.13 -19.71
N SER A 66 -9.03 23.03 -19.38
CA SER A 66 -10.43 22.79 -19.77
C SER A 66 -11.40 23.72 -19.06
N VAL A 67 -11.19 24.01 -17.78
CA VAL A 67 -11.98 24.98 -17.01
C VAL A 67 -11.83 26.39 -17.59
N ILE A 68 -10.59 26.83 -17.86
CA ILE A 68 -10.33 28.15 -18.46
C ILE A 68 -11.00 28.27 -19.83
N THR A 69 -10.91 27.21 -20.63
CA THR A 69 -11.48 27.17 -21.99
C THR A 69 -13.01 27.14 -21.95
N SER A 70 -13.58 26.43 -20.98
CA SER A 70 -15.02 26.44 -20.72
C SER A 70 -15.52 27.81 -20.29
N ALA A 71 -14.78 28.50 -19.40
CA ALA A 71 -15.11 29.86 -18.98
C ALA A 71 -15.14 30.85 -20.16
N GLN A 72 -14.29 30.63 -21.17
CA GLN A 72 -14.29 31.40 -22.41
C GLN A 72 -15.39 30.99 -23.41
N ARG A 73 -16.25 30.03 -23.06
CA ARG A 73 -17.28 29.41 -23.93
C ARG A 73 -16.73 28.88 -25.25
N LYS A 74 -15.47 28.44 -25.21
CA LYS A 74 -14.70 27.98 -26.36
C LYS A 74 -14.70 26.46 -26.52
N ILE A 75 -15.06 25.72 -25.46
CA ILE A 75 -15.14 24.26 -25.46
C ILE A 75 -16.51 23.80 -25.94
N SER A 76 -16.55 22.82 -26.84
CA SER A 76 -17.81 22.16 -27.20
C SER A 76 -18.21 21.14 -26.12
N LEU A 77 -19.49 20.76 -26.07
CA LEU A 77 -19.95 19.71 -25.17
C LEU A 77 -19.20 18.39 -25.40
N LEU A 78 -19.02 18.00 -26.66
CA LEU A 78 -18.31 16.78 -27.04
C LEU A 78 -16.84 16.81 -26.57
N ASP A 79 -16.14 17.93 -26.77
CA ASP A 79 -14.76 18.07 -26.31
C ASP A 79 -14.66 17.96 -24.79
N ALA A 80 -15.60 18.59 -24.07
CA ALA A 80 -15.64 18.53 -22.62
C ALA A 80 -15.89 17.08 -22.11
N ILE A 81 -16.77 16.33 -22.77
CA ILE A 81 -17.03 14.91 -22.48
C ILE A 81 -15.77 14.06 -22.73
N VAL A 82 -15.09 14.25 -23.86
CA VAL A 82 -13.85 13.53 -24.19
C VAL A 82 -12.77 13.82 -23.15
N VAL A 83 -12.62 15.07 -22.72
CA VAL A 83 -11.70 15.44 -21.62
C VAL A 83 -12.06 14.70 -20.33
N VAL A 84 -13.35 14.62 -19.98
CA VAL A 84 -13.80 13.87 -18.79
C VAL A 84 -13.39 12.40 -18.89
N TYR A 85 -13.61 11.73 -20.02
CA TYR A 85 -13.19 10.34 -20.21
C TYR A 85 -11.68 10.15 -20.10
N VAL A 86 -10.90 11.04 -20.72
CA VAL A 86 -9.45 11.02 -20.64
C VAL A 86 -8.97 11.23 -19.21
N LEU A 87 -9.61 12.08 -18.41
CA LEU A 87 -9.28 12.31 -17.01
C LEU A 87 -9.72 11.16 -16.07
N LEU A 88 -10.76 10.42 -16.43
CA LEU A 88 -11.20 9.24 -15.68
C LEU A 88 -10.18 8.09 -15.73
N LEU A 89 -9.41 7.96 -16.81
CA LEU A 89 -8.36 6.93 -16.95
C LEU A 89 -7.28 7.00 -15.84
N PRO A 90 -6.67 8.18 -15.56
CA PRO A 90 -5.82 8.37 -14.39
C PRO A 90 -6.50 8.09 -13.04
N VAL A 91 -7.80 8.40 -12.90
CA VAL A 91 -8.56 8.07 -11.67
C VAL A 91 -8.58 6.56 -11.46
N LEU A 92 -8.98 5.79 -12.47
CA LEU A 92 -8.99 4.32 -12.42
C LEU A 92 -7.59 3.74 -12.15
N THR A 93 -6.57 4.26 -12.84
CA THR A 93 -5.18 3.82 -12.69
C THR A 93 -4.65 4.08 -11.27
N SER A 94 -5.03 5.21 -10.67
CA SER A 94 -4.64 5.55 -9.30
C SER A 94 -5.40 4.76 -8.25
N ALA A 95 -6.69 4.51 -8.45
CA ALA A 95 -7.49 3.70 -7.53
C ALA A 95 -6.89 2.29 -7.43
N PHE A 96 -6.45 1.75 -8.56
CA PHE A 96 -5.72 0.49 -8.58
C PHE A 96 -4.35 0.57 -7.91
N GLY A 97 -3.53 1.56 -8.27
CA GLY A 97 -2.22 1.76 -7.65
C GLY A 97 -2.28 1.85 -6.15
N LEU A 98 -3.19 2.69 -5.64
CA LEU A 98 -3.47 2.81 -4.22
C LEU A 98 -3.95 1.50 -3.63
N SER A 99 -4.83 0.75 -4.30
CA SER A 99 -5.30 -0.54 -3.76
C SER A 99 -4.17 -1.56 -3.59
N GLU A 100 -3.19 -1.58 -4.50
CA GLU A 100 -2.01 -2.46 -4.42
C GLU A 100 -0.98 -1.95 -3.41
N MET A 101 -0.77 -0.62 -3.35
CA MET A 101 0.16 0.00 -2.40
C MET A 101 -0.35 -0.09 -0.96
N LEU A 102 -1.66 0.05 -0.77
CA LEU A 102 -2.31 -0.02 0.53
C LEU A 102 -2.68 -1.46 0.91
N GLU A 103 -2.66 -2.43 -0.02
CA GLU A 103 -2.85 -3.84 0.35
C GLU A 103 -1.71 -4.19 1.31
N PRO A 104 -2.00 -4.39 2.62
CA PRO A 104 -0.97 -4.56 3.61
C PRO A 104 -0.19 -5.78 3.18
N SER A 105 1.06 -5.56 2.78
CA SER A 105 1.97 -6.62 2.39
C SER A 105 2.04 -7.58 3.57
N GLN A 106 1.21 -8.63 3.53
CA GLN A 106 1.15 -9.64 4.58
C GLN A 106 2.41 -10.52 4.61
N ARG A 107 3.47 -10.11 3.91
CA ARG A 107 4.82 -10.57 4.18
C ARG A 107 5.17 -10.12 5.59
N LYS A 108 5.08 -11.10 6.51
CA LYS A 108 5.51 -11.01 7.90
C LYS A 108 6.84 -10.24 7.96
N GLY A 109 6.83 -9.12 8.66
CA GLY A 109 8.05 -8.36 8.95
C GLY A 109 8.64 -7.64 7.74
N GLY A 110 7.90 -6.75 7.09
CA GLY A 110 8.53 -5.70 6.27
C GLY A 110 8.02 -4.36 6.79
N THR A 111 8.92 -3.45 7.18
CA THR A 111 8.50 -2.04 7.35
C THR A 111 7.85 -1.59 6.05
N HIS A 112 6.66 -1.02 6.17
CA HIS A 112 5.99 -0.44 5.02
C HIS A 112 6.90 0.67 4.51
N PRO A 113 7.35 0.66 3.24
CA PRO A 113 7.94 1.85 2.67
C PRO A 113 6.91 2.96 2.87
N VAL A 114 7.27 3.97 3.66
CA VAL A 114 6.37 5.08 4.00
C VAL A 114 6.12 5.81 2.70
N HIS A 115 5.01 5.48 2.04
CA HIS A 115 4.59 6.20 0.87
C HIS A 115 4.37 7.65 1.25
N SER A 116 4.87 8.57 0.42
CA SER A 116 4.74 10.00 0.66
C SER A 116 3.26 10.34 0.89
N PRO A 117 2.85 10.80 2.09
CA PRO A 117 1.46 11.17 2.36
C PRO A 117 0.96 12.25 1.40
N LEU A 118 1.89 13.05 0.88
CA LEU A 118 1.66 14.08 -0.11
C LEU A 118 1.14 13.50 -1.44
N LEU A 119 1.64 12.33 -1.87
CA LEU A 119 1.16 11.66 -3.08
C LEU A 119 -0.30 11.20 -2.92
N VAL A 120 -0.66 10.68 -1.74
CA VAL A 120 -2.03 10.26 -1.43
C VAL A 120 -2.95 11.48 -1.50
N ILE A 121 -2.60 12.57 -0.83
CA ILE A 121 -3.38 13.82 -0.85
C ILE A 121 -3.52 14.37 -2.27
N ALA A 122 -2.43 14.42 -3.03
CA ALA A 122 -2.45 14.91 -4.41
C ALA A 122 -3.36 14.06 -5.31
N ASN A 123 -3.35 12.73 -5.14
CA ASN A 123 -4.21 11.86 -5.91
C ASN A 123 -5.70 12.01 -5.54
N TRP A 124 -5.99 12.20 -4.25
CA TRP A 124 -7.34 12.51 -3.77
C TRP A 124 -7.84 13.84 -4.32
N MET A 125 -7.01 14.89 -4.23
CA MET A 125 -7.31 16.21 -4.76
C MET A 125 -7.60 16.15 -6.27
N ARG A 126 -6.72 15.49 -7.04
CA ARG A 126 -6.92 15.27 -8.47
C ARG A 126 -8.23 14.55 -8.76
N SER A 127 -8.53 13.45 -8.06
CA SER A 127 -9.78 12.70 -8.27
C SER A 127 -11.00 13.55 -7.97
N ALA A 128 -10.99 14.30 -6.87
CA ALA A 128 -12.05 15.24 -6.52
C ALA A 128 -12.24 16.31 -7.60
N LEU A 129 -11.15 16.88 -8.13
CA LEU A 129 -11.19 17.85 -9.22
C LEU A 129 -11.74 17.23 -10.53
N THR A 130 -11.35 15.99 -10.86
CA THR A 130 -11.89 15.28 -12.02
C THR A 130 -13.40 15.06 -11.89
N TYR A 131 -13.88 14.61 -10.73
CA TYR A 131 -15.31 14.42 -10.50
C TYR A 131 -16.08 15.74 -10.48
N ALA A 132 -15.51 16.81 -9.90
CA ALA A 132 -16.10 18.14 -9.91
C ALA A 132 -16.20 18.68 -11.35
N PHE A 133 -15.17 18.50 -12.18
CA PHE A 133 -15.20 18.88 -13.58
C PHE A 133 -16.22 18.07 -14.37
N ALA A 134 -16.28 16.75 -14.16
CA ALA A 134 -17.29 15.90 -14.80
C ALA A 134 -18.71 16.37 -14.44
N LEU A 135 -18.98 16.61 -13.15
CA LEU A 135 -20.26 17.12 -12.68
C LEU A 135 -20.59 18.49 -13.31
N TYR A 136 -19.60 19.38 -13.39
CA TYR A 136 -19.74 20.67 -14.05
C TYR A 136 -20.11 20.52 -15.53
N VAL A 137 -19.46 19.62 -16.28
CA VAL A 137 -19.77 19.37 -17.70
C VAL A 137 -21.23 18.92 -17.86
N TRP A 138 -21.71 18.04 -16.98
CA TRP A 138 -23.11 17.57 -17.02
C TRP A 138 -24.11 18.67 -16.65
N ILE A 139 -23.83 19.46 -15.61
CA ILE A 139 -24.70 20.59 -15.20
C ILE A 139 -24.73 21.67 -16.30
N ALA A 140 -23.59 21.97 -16.89
CA ALA A 140 -23.44 23.01 -17.91
C ALA A 140 -23.79 22.53 -19.32
N ALA A 141 -24.12 21.25 -19.53
CA ALA A 141 -24.32 20.64 -20.84
C ALA A 141 -25.26 21.42 -21.79
N PRO A 142 -26.39 21.98 -21.34
CA PRO A 142 -27.26 22.78 -22.22
C PRO A 142 -26.62 24.10 -22.69
N THR A 143 -25.63 24.60 -21.95
CA THR A 143 -25.02 25.94 -22.14
C THR A 143 -23.57 25.88 -22.64
N LEU A 144 -22.99 24.68 -22.78
CA LEU A 144 -21.62 24.50 -23.24
C LEU A 144 -21.50 24.77 -24.75
N GLY A 145 -20.46 25.52 -25.11
CA GLY A 145 -20.17 25.95 -26.49
C GLY A 145 -20.70 27.34 -26.85
N SER A 146 -20.26 27.85 -27.99
CA SER A 146 -20.73 29.11 -28.58
C SER A 146 -21.88 28.91 -29.57
N GLY A 147 -22.21 27.65 -29.90
CA GLY A 147 -23.30 27.28 -30.81
C GLY A 147 -24.69 27.39 -30.17
N PRO A 148 -25.76 27.35 -30.97
CA PRO A 148 -27.12 27.26 -30.45
C PRO A 148 -27.29 25.94 -29.69
N PRO A 149 -28.06 25.94 -28.59
CA PRO A 149 -28.22 24.78 -27.69
C PRO A 149 -28.82 23.56 -28.41
N GLU A 150 -29.54 23.75 -29.51
CA GLU A 150 -30.11 22.69 -30.35
C GLU A 150 -29.05 21.72 -30.89
N CYS A 151 -27.80 22.17 -31.11
CA CYS A 151 -26.74 21.28 -31.57
C CYS A 151 -26.23 20.35 -30.46
N ASN A 152 -26.44 20.67 -29.19
CA ASN A 152 -26.02 19.82 -28.07
C ASN A 152 -26.91 18.57 -27.95
N GLU A 153 -28.17 18.62 -28.39
CA GLU A 153 -29.08 17.47 -28.45
C GLU A 153 -28.65 16.39 -29.43
N ALA A 154 -27.92 16.78 -30.49
CA ALA A 154 -27.38 15.83 -31.46
C ALA A 154 -26.17 15.05 -30.93
N THR A 155 -25.56 15.49 -29.81
CA THR A 155 -24.38 14.83 -29.24
C THR A 155 -24.78 13.48 -28.65
N ARG A 156 -24.21 12.41 -29.20
CA ARG A 156 -24.42 11.04 -28.72
C ARG A 156 -23.26 10.61 -27.85
N LEU A 157 -23.55 10.30 -26.60
CA LEU A 157 -22.68 9.62 -25.67
C LEU A 157 -22.71 8.13 -25.98
N ILE A 158 -21.56 7.46 -26.09
CA ILE A 158 -21.54 6.00 -26.11
C ILE A 158 -21.18 5.52 -24.71
N PHE A 159 -22.01 4.67 -24.14
CA PHE A 159 -21.73 4.00 -22.86
C PHE A 159 -21.95 2.50 -23.02
N PHE A 160 -20.88 1.70 -22.83
CA PHE A 160 -20.88 0.25 -23.05
C PHE A 160 -21.48 -0.21 -24.40
N GLY A 161 -21.20 0.52 -25.48
CA GLY A 161 -21.68 0.21 -26.83
C GLY A 161 -23.10 0.70 -27.16
N GLU A 162 -23.84 1.23 -26.19
CA GLU A 162 -25.13 1.87 -26.44
C GLU A 162 -24.94 3.37 -26.68
N SER A 163 -25.61 3.92 -27.71
CA SER A 163 -25.63 5.36 -27.97
C SER A 163 -26.79 6.03 -27.26
N LEU A 164 -26.49 6.92 -26.32
CA LEU A 164 -27.47 7.69 -25.55
C LEU A 164 -27.34 9.18 -25.89
N PRO A 165 -28.45 9.94 -25.98
CA PRO A 165 -28.38 11.39 -26.12
C PRO A 165 -27.82 12.01 -24.83
N ALA A 166 -26.80 12.87 -24.95
CA ALA A 166 -26.08 13.41 -23.79
C ALA A 166 -27.01 14.14 -22.79
N LEU A 167 -28.00 14.89 -23.30
CA LEU A 167 -28.93 15.70 -22.51
C LEU A 167 -30.04 14.90 -21.80
N ALA A 168 -30.37 13.68 -22.25
CA ALA A 168 -31.44 12.88 -21.64
C ALA A 168 -30.96 11.95 -20.50
N SER A 169 -29.66 11.94 -20.23
CA SER A 169 -29.01 10.98 -19.32
C SER A 169 -29.26 11.20 -17.82
N GLY A 170 -30.06 12.22 -17.45
CA GLY A 170 -30.46 12.48 -16.06
C GLY A 170 -31.16 11.31 -15.34
N ALA A 171 -31.60 10.28 -16.06
CA ALA A 171 -32.23 9.09 -15.50
C ALA A 171 -31.24 8.00 -14.99
N PHE A 172 -29.93 8.13 -15.20
CA PHE A 172 -28.94 7.15 -14.73
C PHE A 172 -28.69 7.19 -13.20
N SER A 173 -29.20 8.22 -12.52
CA SER A 173 -29.06 8.51 -11.09
C SER A 173 -29.59 7.39 -10.17
N ASP A 174 -30.76 6.82 -10.48
CA ASP A 174 -31.51 6.09 -9.46
C ASP A 174 -31.17 4.59 -9.40
N ILE A 175 -30.79 3.99 -10.54
CA ILE A 175 -30.49 2.56 -10.62
C ILE A 175 -29.05 2.26 -10.18
N ALA A 176 -28.10 3.14 -10.53
CA ALA A 176 -26.69 2.94 -10.19
C ALA A 176 -26.38 3.30 -8.72
N SER A 177 -27.05 4.31 -8.14
CA SER A 177 -26.78 4.77 -6.78
C SER A 177 -27.27 3.78 -5.70
N GLN A 178 -28.41 3.12 -5.93
CA GLN A 178 -29.00 2.20 -4.94
C GLN A 178 -28.31 0.83 -4.90
N ALA A 179 -27.77 0.34 -6.01
CA ALA A 179 -27.15 -0.99 -6.07
C ALA A 179 -25.70 -1.03 -5.58
N LEU A 180 -24.96 0.10 -5.65
CA LEU A 180 -23.51 0.12 -5.41
C LEU A 180 -23.08 0.61 -4.01
N LEU A 181 -23.93 1.33 -3.26
CA LEU A 181 -23.48 2.11 -2.09
C LEU A 181 -23.95 1.62 -0.70
N GLN A 182 -24.69 0.52 -0.58
CA GLN A 182 -25.07 0.02 0.76
C GLN A 182 -24.06 -1.00 1.32
N PRO A 183 -23.27 -0.65 2.36
CA PRO A 183 -22.47 -1.62 3.08
C PRO A 183 -23.39 -2.57 3.85
N LYS A 184 -23.14 -3.88 3.73
CA LYS A 184 -24.04 -4.92 4.25
C LYS A 184 -24.09 -4.96 5.79
N GLU A 185 -23.04 -4.55 6.50
CA GLU A 185 -22.95 -4.63 7.96
C GLU A 185 -22.13 -3.47 8.56
N ARG A 186 -22.44 -3.05 9.80
CA ARG A 186 -21.72 -2.00 10.53
C ARG A 186 -20.45 -2.57 11.21
N PRO A 187 -19.33 -1.84 11.25
CA PRO A 187 -18.11 -2.31 11.91
C PRO A 187 -18.29 -2.41 13.44
N LYS A 188 -17.80 -3.49 14.04
CA LYS A 188 -17.71 -3.69 15.50
C LYS A 188 -16.27 -3.50 16.00
N ASN A 189 -16.11 -3.11 17.26
CA ASN A 189 -14.83 -2.77 17.88
C ASN A 189 -14.25 -3.99 18.63
N GLU A 190 -13.81 -5.01 17.90
CA GLU A 190 -13.34 -6.29 18.47
C GLU A 190 -11.85 -6.51 18.12
N VAL A 191 -11.07 -7.09 19.05
CA VAL A 191 -9.68 -7.49 18.81
C VAL A 191 -9.65 -8.98 18.48
N LEU A 192 -9.16 -9.29 17.28
CA LEU A 192 -9.17 -10.65 16.73
C LEU A 192 -7.75 -11.22 16.72
N GLN A 193 -7.54 -12.36 17.38
CA GLN A 193 -6.33 -13.17 17.19
C GLN A 193 -6.64 -14.31 16.22
N GLU A 194 -6.07 -14.29 15.02
CA GLU A 194 -6.19 -15.36 14.04
C GLU A 194 -4.97 -16.29 14.13
N CYS A 195 -5.19 -17.54 14.56
CA CYS A 195 -4.23 -18.62 14.49
C CYS A 195 -4.53 -19.49 13.27
N VAL A 196 -3.62 -19.51 12.30
CA VAL A 196 -3.73 -20.31 11.09
C VAL A 196 -2.72 -21.44 11.15
N THR A 197 -3.24 -22.66 11.23
CA THR A 197 -2.48 -23.89 11.02
C THR A 197 -2.65 -24.33 9.59
N VAL A 198 -1.54 -24.44 8.88
CA VAL A 198 -1.52 -24.97 7.52
C VAL A 198 -0.80 -26.31 7.54
N VAL A 199 -1.47 -27.33 7.04
CA VAL A 199 -0.86 -28.63 6.75
C VAL A 199 -0.73 -28.78 5.23
N ASP A 200 0.49 -28.99 4.77
CA ASP A 200 0.76 -29.40 3.40
C ASP A 200 0.62 -30.93 3.31
N PHE A 201 -0.29 -31.41 2.45
CA PHE A 201 -0.53 -32.85 2.33
C PHE A 201 0.59 -33.59 1.57
N ALA A 202 1.43 -32.89 0.80
CA ALA A 202 2.51 -33.50 0.04
C ALA A 202 3.77 -33.72 0.89
N THR A 203 4.11 -32.76 1.76
CA THR A 203 5.31 -32.84 2.60
C THR A 203 5.00 -33.29 4.04
N GLY A 204 3.76 -33.14 4.48
CA GLY A 204 3.39 -33.33 5.88
C GLY A 204 3.77 -32.14 6.77
N ASP A 205 4.39 -31.10 6.21
CA ASP A 205 4.83 -29.94 6.98
C ASP A 205 3.64 -29.16 7.53
N THR A 206 3.72 -28.88 8.83
CA THR A 206 2.79 -28.01 9.54
C THR A 206 3.43 -26.65 9.73
N THR A 207 2.79 -25.60 9.22
CA THR A 207 3.19 -24.21 9.48
C THR A 207 2.11 -23.51 10.29
N ASP A 208 2.45 -23.10 11.50
CA ASP A 208 1.57 -22.35 12.38
C ASP A 208 1.90 -20.86 12.29
N THR A 209 0.87 -20.04 12.11
CA THR A 209 1.01 -18.60 12.08
C THR A 209 -0.09 -17.95 12.91
N SER A 210 0.30 -17.25 13.98
CA SER A 210 -0.59 -16.40 14.78
C SER A 210 -0.47 -14.95 14.33
N ARG A 211 -1.59 -14.22 14.31
CA ARG A 211 -1.66 -12.80 14.01
C ARG A 211 -2.71 -12.12 14.87
N PHE A 212 -2.40 -10.93 15.39
CA PHE A 212 -3.36 -10.05 16.06
C PHE A 212 -3.80 -8.96 15.08
N MET A 213 -5.10 -8.71 14.97
CA MET A 213 -5.67 -7.64 14.15
C MET A 213 -6.36 -6.60 15.02
N GLN A 214 -6.06 -5.32 14.76
CA GLN A 214 -6.66 -4.17 15.47
C GLN A 214 -7.83 -3.55 14.69
N PRO A 215 -8.78 -2.83 15.34
CA PRO A 215 -10.00 -2.31 14.73
C PRO A 215 -9.81 -1.42 13.49
N ARG A 216 -8.71 -0.65 13.41
CA ARG A 216 -8.40 0.21 12.25
C ARG A 216 -8.14 -0.57 10.95
N GLN A 217 -7.82 -1.86 11.02
CA GLN A 217 -7.60 -2.72 9.85
C GLN A 217 -8.92 -3.23 9.23
N ILE A 218 -10.06 -3.09 9.92
CA ILE A 218 -11.38 -3.60 9.51
C ILE A 218 -11.95 -2.80 8.33
N PHE A 219 -11.77 -1.47 8.30
CA PHE A 219 -12.27 -0.60 7.22
C PHE A 219 -11.67 -0.95 5.85
N TYR A 220 -10.39 -1.33 5.84
CA TYR A 220 -9.70 -1.80 4.62
C TYR A 220 -10.30 -3.14 4.12
N GLY A 221 -10.74 -4.00 5.05
CA GLY A 221 -11.48 -5.22 4.75
C GLY A 221 -12.83 -4.97 4.08
N THR A 222 -13.54 -3.91 4.47
CA THR A 222 -14.84 -3.53 3.89
C THR A 222 -14.70 -3.03 2.45
N ILE A 223 -13.72 -2.17 2.16
CA ILE A 223 -13.42 -1.70 0.80
C ILE A 223 -13.01 -2.88 -0.10
N LYS A 224 -12.15 -3.77 0.41
CA LYS A 224 -11.75 -5.00 -0.28
C LYS A 224 -12.94 -5.91 -0.60
N GLY A 225 -13.93 -5.99 0.30
CA GLY A 225 -15.16 -6.76 0.10
C GLY A 225 -16.06 -6.25 -1.04
N MET A 226 -16.11 -4.94 -1.28
CA MET A 226 -16.80 -4.37 -2.45
C MET A 226 -16.07 -4.70 -3.76
N THR A 227 -14.74 -4.61 -3.77
CA THR A 227 -13.93 -4.98 -4.94
C THR A 227 -14.02 -6.47 -5.25
N ASP A 228 -13.98 -7.31 -4.20
CA ASP A 228 -14.12 -8.75 -4.34
C ASP A 228 -15.52 -9.14 -4.84
N ARG A 229 -16.59 -8.41 -4.50
CA ARG A 229 -17.94 -8.64 -5.07
C ARG A 229 -18.00 -8.42 -6.59
N ILE A 230 -17.39 -7.35 -7.08
CA ILE A 230 -17.28 -7.09 -8.53
C ILE A 230 -16.47 -8.21 -9.21
N LEU A 231 -15.46 -8.74 -8.51
CA LEU A 231 -14.60 -9.82 -9.01
C LEU A 231 -15.17 -11.24 -8.84
N THR A 232 -16.15 -11.46 -7.95
CA THR A 232 -16.77 -12.78 -7.70
C THR A 232 -17.67 -13.29 -8.81
N TRP A 233 -17.99 -12.46 -9.81
CA TRP A 233 -18.70 -12.90 -11.02
C TRP A 233 -17.86 -13.82 -11.93
N LEU A 234 -16.59 -14.03 -11.62
CA LEU A 234 -15.67 -14.88 -12.38
C LEU A 234 -15.32 -16.16 -11.59
N PRO A 235 -15.09 -17.30 -12.29
CA PRO A 235 -15.01 -18.62 -11.68
C PRO A 235 -13.85 -18.74 -10.67
N SER A 236 -14.17 -19.21 -9.47
CA SER A 236 -13.34 -19.20 -8.26
C SER A 236 -12.18 -20.22 -8.22
N GLY A 237 -11.81 -20.81 -9.36
CA GLY A 237 -10.76 -21.82 -9.44
C GLY A 237 -9.39 -21.20 -9.71
N THR A 238 -8.53 -21.15 -8.67
CA THR A 238 -7.10 -20.75 -8.64
C THR A 238 -6.78 -19.37 -8.02
N GLU A 239 -6.93 -19.28 -6.68
CA GLU A 239 -6.84 -18.07 -5.84
C GLU A 239 -5.59 -17.17 -6.00
N ARG A 240 -4.47 -17.67 -6.52
CA ARG A 240 -3.21 -16.90 -6.60
C ARG A 240 -2.98 -16.30 -7.98
N TRP A 241 -3.16 -17.10 -9.04
CA TRP A 241 -3.01 -16.64 -10.42
C TRP A 241 -4.14 -15.68 -10.79
N TYR A 242 -5.38 -16.04 -10.47
CA TYR A 242 -6.53 -15.20 -10.75
C TYR A 242 -6.49 -13.86 -9.99
N ARG A 243 -6.05 -13.87 -8.73
CA ARG A 243 -5.95 -12.63 -7.94
C ARG A 243 -4.84 -11.71 -8.45
N LEU A 244 -3.72 -12.28 -8.91
CA LEU A 244 -2.60 -11.50 -9.42
C LEU A 244 -2.84 -11.02 -10.87
N TYR A 245 -3.22 -11.91 -11.77
CA TYR A 245 -3.36 -11.63 -13.21
C TYR A 245 -4.78 -11.22 -13.59
N GLY A 246 -5.80 -11.77 -12.95
CA GLY A 246 -7.20 -11.44 -13.23
C GLY A 246 -7.54 -9.98 -12.90
N ARG A 247 -7.01 -9.44 -11.80
CA ARG A 247 -7.16 -8.00 -11.48
C ARG A 247 -6.51 -7.12 -12.54
N THR A 248 -5.28 -7.42 -12.94
CA THR A 248 -4.58 -6.65 -13.99
C THR A 248 -5.26 -6.79 -15.34
N ALA A 249 -5.70 -8.00 -15.70
CA ALA A 249 -6.39 -8.26 -16.94
C ALA A 249 -7.73 -7.54 -16.99
N LEU A 250 -8.50 -7.55 -15.90
CA LEU A 250 -9.75 -6.79 -15.80
C LEU A 250 -9.51 -5.28 -15.96
N ILE A 251 -8.48 -4.75 -15.32
CA ILE A 251 -8.18 -3.32 -15.40
C ILE A 251 -7.63 -2.92 -16.76
N GLY A 252 -6.75 -3.75 -17.33
CA GLY A 252 -6.32 -3.61 -18.70
C GLY A 252 -7.52 -3.61 -19.65
N LEU A 253 -8.47 -4.54 -19.45
CA LEU A 253 -9.70 -4.62 -20.24
C LEU A 253 -10.59 -3.38 -20.03
N LEU A 254 -10.79 -2.91 -18.80
CA LEU A 254 -11.55 -1.69 -18.51
C LEU A 254 -10.90 -0.44 -19.13
N ALA A 255 -9.57 -0.31 -19.05
CA ALA A 255 -8.82 0.77 -19.67
C ALA A 255 -8.90 0.69 -21.20
N SER A 256 -8.73 -0.49 -21.79
CA SER A 256 -8.91 -0.73 -23.22
C SER A 256 -10.34 -0.42 -23.67
N CYS A 257 -11.35 -0.84 -22.92
CA CYS A 257 -12.74 -0.50 -23.18
C CYS A 257 -12.94 1.02 -23.14
N ALA A 258 -12.44 1.73 -22.13
CA ALA A 258 -12.54 3.19 -22.06
C ALA A 258 -11.87 3.88 -23.26
N ILE A 259 -10.71 3.40 -23.70
CA ILE A 259 -10.02 3.90 -24.90
C ILE A 259 -10.85 3.65 -26.16
N ILE A 260 -11.32 2.41 -26.36
CA ILE A 260 -12.15 2.03 -27.52
C ILE A 260 -13.43 2.87 -27.55
N MET A 261 -14.08 3.06 -26.41
CA MET A 261 -15.29 3.87 -26.28
C MET A 261 -15.03 5.33 -26.66
N THR A 262 -13.93 5.91 -26.18
CA THR A 262 -13.55 7.29 -26.50
C THR A 262 -13.30 7.46 -28.01
N GLU A 263 -12.56 6.53 -28.63
CA GLU A 263 -12.28 6.60 -30.07
C GLU A 263 -13.52 6.29 -30.92
N LEU A 264 -14.40 5.40 -30.47
CA LEU A 264 -15.68 5.12 -31.14
C LEU A 264 -16.61 6.34 -31.09
N GLU A 265 -16.64 7.05 -29.96
CA GLU A 265 -17.42 8.30 -29.81
C GLU A 265 -16.93 9.39 -30.76
N LEU A 266 -15.61 9.51 -30.93
CA LEU A 266 -15.01 10.43 -31.90
C LEU A 266 -15.37 10.05 -33.35
N LEU A 267 -15.37 8.75 -33.67
CA LEU A 267 -15.75 8.25 -35.00
C LEU A 267 -17.23 8.46 -35.30
N LEU A 268 -18.13 8.17 -34.35
CA LEU A 268 -19.58 8.31 -34.56
C LEU A 268 -20.03 9.77 -34.68
N ASN A 269 -19.36 10.69 -33.99
CA ASN A 269 -19.65 12.12 -34.10
C ASN A 269 -19.02 12.78 -35.35
N LYS A 270 -18.48 11.99 -36.29
CA LYS A 270 -17.96 12.42 -37.61
C LYS A 270 -16.98 13.61 -37.55
N LEU A 271 -16.14 13.69 -36.53
CA LEU A 271 -15.09 14.70 -36.49
C LEU A 271 -14.13 14.50 -37.67
N GLU A 272 -14.07 15.48 -38.57
CA GLU A 272 -13.29 15.42 -39.82
C GLU A 272 -11.83 15.00 -39.56
N VAL A 273 -11.42 13.90 -40.21
CA VAL A 273 -10.10 13.25 -40.16
C VAL A 273 -8.92 14.19 -40.46
N ASN A 274 -9.17 15.35 -41.08
CA ASN A 274 -8.13 16.29 -41.47
C ASN A 274 -7.47 17.06 -40.31
N VAL A 275 -8.04 17.03 -39.10
CA VAL A 275 -7.44 17.68 -37.90
C VAL A 275 -6.26 16.84 -37.33
N ASN A 276 -6.11 15.58 -37.74
CA ASN A 276 -5.13 14.65 -37.15
C ASN A 276 -3.68 14.79 -37.66
N ARG A 277 -3.35 15.76 -38.53
CA ARG A 277 -2.00 15.83 -39.13
C ARG A 277 -0.98 16.66 -38.34
N GLU A 278 -1.40 17.56 -37.45
CA GLU A 278 -0.48 18.40 -36.69
C GLU A 278 -0.14 17.78 -35.33
N TRP A 279 1.10 17.30 -35.19
CA TRP A 279 1.67 16.81 -33.94
C TRP A 279 2.20 18.00 -33.14
N GLY A 280 1.31 18.71 -32.45
CA GLY A 280 1.67 19.84 -31.60
C GLY A 280 2.18 19.42 -30.21
N PHE A 281 1.59 20.02 -29.18
CA PHE A 281 1.91 19.81 -27.75
C PHE A 281 1.96 18.35 -27.30
N GLY A 282 1.26 17.44 -28.00
CA GLY A 282 1.36 16.00 -27.80
C GLY A 282 2.78 15.42 -27.84
N GLN A 283 3.72 16.04 -28.56
CA GLN A 283 5.13 15.60 -28.56
C GLN A 283 5.82 15.84 -27.20
N ILE A 284 5.55 16.97 -26.56
CA ILE A 284 6.09 17.30 -25.23
C ILE A 284 5.46 16.36 -24.19
N LEU A 285 4.16 16.08 -24.32
CA LEU A 285 3.48 15.11 -23.45
C LEU A 285 4.03 13.69 -23.63
N LEU A 286 4.38 13.30 -24.87
CA LEU A 286 5.03 12.02 -25.15
C LEU A 286 6.38 11.90 -24.42
N LEU A 287 7.16 12.98 -24.32
CA LEU A 287 8.39 12.99 -23.53
C LEU A 287 8.12 12.75 -22.03
N LEU A 288 7.01 13.27 -21.49
CA LEU A 288 6.60 12.97 -20.10
C LEU A 288 6.24 11.49 -19.90
N THR A 289 5.79 10.79 -20.95
CA THR A 289 5.56 9.34 -20.92
C THR A 289 6.85 8.52 -20.93
N LEU A 290 8.00 9.12 -21.27
CA LEU A 290 9.30 8.46 -21.23
C LEU A 290 9.73 8.14 -19.78
N SER A 291 9.30 8.95 -18.81
CA SER A 291 9.63 8.74 -17.38
C SER A 291 9.21 7.36 -16.87
N PRO A 292 7.93 6.93 -16.95
CA PRO A 292 7.54 5.58 -16.52
C PRO A 292 8.19 4.47 -17.35
N LEU A 293 8.49 4.71 -18.63
CA LEU A 293 9.23 3.78 -19.50
C LEU A 293 10.66 3.55 -19.02
N LEU A 294 11.38 4.62 -18.67
CA LEU A 294 12.74 4.54 -18.15
C LEU A 294 12.77 3.86 -16.78
N SER A 295 11.85 4.20 -15.87
CA SER A 295 11.73 3.50 -14.58
C SER A 295 11.41 2.01 -14.76
N LEU A 296 10.56 1.66 -15.73
CA LEU A 296 10.28 0.27 -16.05
C LEU A 296 11.52 -0.45 -16.58
N TYR A 297 12.28 0.21 -17.47
CA TYR A 297 13.51 -0.31 -18.04
C TYR A 297 14.60 -0.53 -16.99
N GLU A 298 14.82 0.43 -16.09
CA GLU A 298 15.73 0.30 -14.95
C GLU A 298 15.32 -0.84 -14.03
N SER A 299 14.01 -0.99 -13.77
CA SER A 299 13.51 -2.12 -12.97
C SER A 299 13.80 -3.46 -13.65
N ILE A 300 13.58 -3.58 -14.96
CA ILE A 300 13.87 -4.80 -15.72
C ILE A 300 15.38 -5.08 -15.72
N LEU A 301 16.21 -4.06 -15.94
CA LEU A 301 17.66 -4.19 -15.87
C LEU A 301 18.11 -4.62 -14.48
N SER A 302 17.55 -4.05 -13.41
CA SER A 302 17.90 -4.41 -12.03
C SER A 302 17.54 -5.87 -11.68
N ARG A 303 16.48 -6.42 -12.30
CA ARG A 303 16.11 -7.83 -12.16
C ARG A 303 17.04 -8.75 -12.92
N ASN A 304 17.53 -8.32 -14.08
CA ASN A 304 18.41 -9.10 -14.95
C ASN A 304 19.89 -8.96 -14.56
N SER A 305 20.26 -7.87 -13.90
CA SER A 305 21.52 -7.77 -13.17
C SER A 305 21.39 -8.63 -11.93
N THR A 306 21.52 -9.94 -12.10
CA THR A 306 21.80 -10.86 -11.01
C THR A 306 23.13 -10.42 -10.40
N GLY A 307 23.06 -9.53 -9.41
CA GLY A 307 24.11 -9.43 -8.42
C GLY A 307 24.38 -10.82 -7.83
N PRO A 308 25.55 -11.04 -7.20
CA PRO A 308 25.88 -12.33 -6.62
C PRO A 308 24.68 -12.85 -5.84
N THR A 309 24.17 -14.02 -6.24
CA THR A 309 23.03 -14.67 -5.61
C THR A 309 23.43 -14.93 -4.16
N THR A 310 23.02 -14.02 -3.28
CA THR A 310 23.32 -14.06 -1.86
C THR A 310 22.52 -15.23 -1.33
N GLU A 311 23.19 -16.35 -1.08
CA GLU A 311 22.56 -17.50 -0.44
C GLU A 311 22.05 -17.05 0.92
N THR A 312 20.73 -16.98 1.07
CA THR A 312 20.13 -16.67 2.36
C THR A 312 20.30 -17.87 3.28
N ARG A 313 20.87 -17.66 4.45
CA ARG A 313 21.03 -18.69 5.48
C ARG A 313 20.12 -18.40 6.66
N LEU A 314 19.56 -19.46 7.25
CA LEU A 314 18.80 -19.35 8.49
C LEU A 314 19.80 -19.33 9.65
N ILE A 315 19.74 -18.30 10.48
CA ILE A 315 20.53 -18.17 11.69
C ILE A 315 19.59 -17.94 12.87
N ARG A 316 19.98 -18.40 14.04
CA ARG A 316 19.34 -18.04 15.29
C ARG A 316 20.05 -16.86 15.92
N PHE A 317 19.31 -15.77 16.10
CA PHE A 317 19.76 -14.59 16.80
C PHE A 317 19.26 -14.62 18.25
N TYR A 318 20.17 -14.56 19.21
CA TYR A 318 19.86 -14.44 20.63
C TYR A 318 20.17 -13.04 21.13
N ILE A 319 19.19 -12.42 21.78
CA ILE A 319 19.40 -11.24 22.61
C ILE A 319 19.48 -11.68 24.07
N ARG A 320 20.68 -11.60 24.65
CA ARG A 320 20.92 -12.14 26.00
C ARG A 320 20.52 -11.11 27.04
N ARG A 321 21.33 -10.06 27.20
CA ARG A 321 21.17 -9.05 28.25
C ARG A 321 21.66 -7.69 27.80
N ALA A 322 21.18 -6.64 28.46
CA ALA A 322 21.81 -5.32 28.42
C ALA A 322 22.37 -4.95 29.80
N LYS A 323 23.27 -3.98 29.81
CA LYS A 323 23.87 -3.45 31.03
C LYS A 323 23.88 -1.93 31.04
N GLY A 324 23.70 -1.37 32.23
CA GLY A 324 23.87 0.06 32.51
C GLY A 324 22.92 0.96 31.72
N LEU A 325 21.75 0.44 31.30
CA LEU A 325 20.75 1.23 30.59
C LEU A 325 20.30 2.38 31.49
N GLN A 326 20.29 3.60 30.94
CA GLN A 326 19.76 4.76 31.63
C GLN A 326 18.49 5.22 30.93
N ARG A 327 17.51 5.60 31.73
CA ARG A 327 16.30 6.22 31.27
C ARG A 327 16.64 7.54 30.53
N PRO A 328 16.10 7.77 29.32
CA PRO A 328 16.20 9.06 28.65
C PRO A 328 15.59 10.18 29.48
N ARG A 329 16.11 11.41 29.35
CA ARG A 329 15.51 12.56 30.04
C ARG A 329 14.13 12.84 29.49
N THR A 330 13.16 13.01 30.38
CA THR A 330 11.77 13.30 30.10
C THR A 330 11.35 14.60 30.78
N GLU A 331 10.18 15.12 30.42
CA GLU A 331 9.59 16.29 31.08
C GLU A 331 9.39 16.09 32.59
N PHE A 332 9.20 14.83 33.02
CA PHE A 332 9.10 14.48 34.45
C PHE A 332 10.38 14.76 35.23
N ASP A 333 11.54 14.76 34.59
CA ASP A 333 12.82 15.03 35.24
C ASP A 333 13.03 16.52 35.55
N ALA A 334 12.17 17.40 35.01
CA ALA A 334 12.19 18.83 35.30
C ALA A 334 11.43 19.20 36.59
N TYR A 335 10.66 18.27 37.19
CA TYR A 335 9.91 18.56 38.42
C TYR A 335 10.80 18.55 39.68
N LEU A 336 10.44 19.45 40.60
CA LEU A 336 11.27 20.01 41.69
C LEU A 336 11.95 18.95 42.61
N PRO A 337 13.26 19.08 42.90
CA PRO A 337 14.01 18.22 43.84
C PRO A 337 13.36 18.10 45.24
N ASP A 338 12.65 19.12 45.71
CA ASP A 338 12.11 19.16 47.08
C ASP A 338 10.97 18.16 47.34
N ILE A 339 10.26 17.72 46.31
CA ILE A 339 9.22 16.68 46.42
C ILE A 339 9.86 15.27 46.38
N MET A 340 11.03 15.18 45.76
CA MET A 340 11.73 13.94 45.43
C MET A 340 12.32 13.27 46.67
N ASP A 341 12.68 14.06 47.69
CA ASP A 341 13.22 13.56 48.96
C ASP A 341 12.17 12.80 49.82
N ARG A 342 10.87 12.97 49.54
CA ARG A 342 9.80 12.39 50.38
C ARG A 342 9.39 10.96 49.98
N LEU A 343 9.72 10.50 48.78
CA LEU A 343 9.40 9.14 48.29
C LEU A 343 10.56 8.53 47.47
N PRO A 344 11.72 8.23 48.11
CA PRO A 344 12.90 7.76 47.40
C PRO A 344 12.68 6.43 46.67
N GLU A 345 11.85 5.54 47.20
CA GLU A 345 11.61 4.22 46.60
C GLU A 345 10.75 4.28 45.34
N VAL A 346 9.63 5.01 45.38
CA VAL A 346 8.74 5.21 44.23
C VAL A 346 9.48 5.95 43.12
N LEU A 347 10.30 6.93 43.51
CA LEU A 347 11.10 7.69 42.58
C LEU A 347 12.18 6.83 41.91
N ARG A 348 12.92 6.04 42.68
CA ARG A 348 13.93 5.13 42.12
C ARG A 348 13.27 4.17 41.14
N LYS A 349 12.09 3.64 41.47
CA LYS A 349 11.31 2.78 40.56
C LYS A 349 10.84 3.53 39.32
N ALA A 350 10.45 4.79 39.43
CA ALA A 350 10.06 5.62 38.28
C ALA A 350 11.25 5.99 37.38
N GLN A 351 12.41 6.29 37.96
CA GLN A 351 13.65 6.64 37.24
C GLN A 351 14.32 5.42 36.60
N THR A 352 14.08 4.22 37.13
CA THR A 352 14.62 3.00 36.54
C THR A 352 13.82 2.61 35.29
N PRO A 353 14.48 2.45 34.12
CA PRO A 353 13.79 2.18 32.87
C PRO A 353 13.06 0.84 32.90
N SER A 354 12.08 0.66 32.02
CA SER A 354 11.47 -0.65 31.73
C SER A 354 11.78 -1.03 30.29
N PRO A 355 13.00 -1.55 30.06
CA PRO A 355 13.53 -1.69 28.72
C PRO A 355 12.92 -2.88 27.96
N PHE A 356 12.75 -2.68 26.66
CA PHE A 356 12.53 -3.75 25.69
C PHE A 356 13.32 -3.46 24.41
N ALA A 357 13.64 -4.50 23.65
CA ALA A 357 14.42 -4.39 22.44
C ALA A 357 13.58 -4.71 21.20
N VAL A 358 13.81 -3.96 20.13
CA VAL A 358 13.29 -4.21 18.80
C VAL A 358 14.47 -4.54 17.89
N VAL A 359 14.54 -5.79 17.45
CA VAL A 359 15.54 -6.29 16.51
C VAL A 359 14.99 -6.11 15.10
N THR A 360 15.72 -5.41 14.25
CA THR A 360 15.37 -5.18 12.85
C THR A 360 16.42 -5.77 11.92
N ILE A 361 16.01 -6.50 10.89
CA ILE A 361 16.91 -7.10 9.90
C ILE A 361 16.63 -6.50 8.53
N ASP A 362 17.65 -5.92 7.91
CA ASP A 362 17.58 -5.24 6.60
C ASP A 362 16.47 -4.20 6.51
N GLU A 363 16.19 -3.55 7.64
CA GLU A 363 15.08 -2.61 7.83
C GLU A 363 13.69 -3.21 7.56
N ARG A 364 13.58 -4.53 7.37
CA ARG A 364 12.34 -5.21 6.99
C ARG A 364 11.75 -5.98 8.15
N GLU A 365 12.44 -7.04 8.58
CA GLU A 365 11.92 -7.95 9.60
C GLU A 365 12.09 -7.34 10.98
N MET A 366 11.04 -7.36 11.79
CA MET A 366 11.04 -6.80 13.15
C MET A 366 10.62 -7.85 14.16
N TYR A 367 11.45 -8.02 15.18
CA TYR A 367 11.20 -8.87 16.35
C TYR A 367 11.26 -7.99 17.60
N THR A 368 10.35 -8.20 18.54
CA THR A 368 10.27 -7.40 19.78
C THR A 368 10.45 -8.32 20.96
N SER A 369 11.35 -7.97 21.88
CA SER A 369 11.55 -8.72 23.12
C SER A 369 10.47 -8.42 24.14
N ARG A 370 10.42 -9.23 25.21
CA ARG A 370 9.64 -8.90 26.40
C ARG A 370 10.15 -7.61 27.04
N VAL A 371 9.25 -6.97 27.78
CA VAL A 371 9.54 -5.80 28.60
C VAL A 371 9.99 -6.30 29.97
N GLU A 372 11.17 -5.88 30.40
CA GLU A 372 11.63 -6.10 31.77
C GLU A 372 11.28 -4.87 32.61
N GLU A 373 10.61 -5.06 33.74
CA GLU A 373 10.13 -3.93 34.53
C GLU A 373 11.21 -3.38 35.47
N SER A 374 11.40 -2.06 35.42
CA SER A 374 12.20 -1.31 36.42
C SER A 374 13.62 -1.88 36.62
N THR A 375 14.36 -2.12 35.54
CA THR A 375 15.75 -2.59 35.58
C THR A 375 16.65 -1.84 34.60
N CYS A 376 17.89 -1.54 35.02
CA CYS A 376 18.94 -1.00 34.15
C CYS A 376 19.74 -2.11 33.44
N ASP A 377 19.59 -3.36 33.88
CA ASP A 377 20.36 -4.51 33.42
C ASP A 377 19.40 -5.67 33.07
N PRO A 378 18.56 -5.51 32.02
CA PRO A 378 17.59 -6.53 31.65
C PRO A 378 18.27 -7.80 31.13
N ASP A 379 17.70 -8.95 31.49
CA ASP A 379 18.08 -10.26 30.97
C ASP A 379 16.89 -10.85 30.21
N TRP A 380 16.91 -10.73 28.88
CA TRP A 380 15.83 -11.20 28.04
C TRP A 380 15.97 -12.70 27.75
N ASP A 381 17.19 -13.13 27.43
CA ASP A 381 17.53 -14.48 26.96
C ASP A 381 16.58 -15.02 25.88
N GLU A 382 16.21 -14.16 24.93
CA GLU A 382 15.28 -14.50 23.85
C GLU A 382 15.98 -14.83 22.55
N SER A 383 15.37 -15.70 21.74
CA SER A 383 15.93 -16.17 20.48
C SER A 383 14.94 -16.06 19.32
N PHE A 384 15.45 -15.69 18.15
CA PHE A 384 14.68 -15.50 16.94
C PHE A 384 15.36 -16.22 15.78
N ASP A 385 14.61 -17.00 15.01
CA ASP A 385 15.11 -17.63 13.79
C ASP A 385 14.91 -16.69 12.62
N VAL A 386 16.01 -16.28 12.00
CA VAL A 386 16.03 -15.20 11.02
C VAL A 386 16.83 -15.59 9.78
N ARG A 387 16.34 -15.17 8.61
CA ARG A 387 17.04 -15.42 7.35
C ARG A 387 17.91 -14.22 7.02
N VAL A 388 19.21 -14.43 6.96
CA VAL A 388 20.19 -13.39 6.63
C VAL A 388 20.92 -13.73 5.34
N GLY A 389 21.14 -12.72 4.50
CA GLY A 389 22.10 -12.78 3.40
C GLY A 389 23.47 -12.23 3.82
N ASP A 390 24.43 -12.25 2.90
CA ASP A 390 25.81 -11.79 3.19
C ASP A 390 25.89 -10.28 3.46
N LEU A 391 25.00 -9.51 2.84
CA LEU A 391 24.90 -8.06 3.03
C LEU A 391 23.88 -7.66 4.09
N SER A 392 23.32 -8.63 4.81
CA SER A 392 22.29 -8.32 5.79
C SER A 392 22.86 -7.57 6.98
N THR A 393 22.07 -6.66 7.53
CA THR A 393 22.40 -5.87 8.72
C THR A 393 21.35 -6.13 9.79
N ILE A 394 21.79 -6.39 11.03
CA ILE A 394 20.91 -6.54 12.18
C ILE A 394 21.08 -5.30 13.04
N VAL A 395 19.97 -4.59 13.27
CA VAL A 395 19.93 -3.40 14.12
C VAL A 395 19.06 -3.70 15.32
N VAL A 396 19.63 -3.64 16.52
CA VAL A 396 18.91 -3.81 17.78
C VAL A 396 18.67 -2.43 18.38
N ARG A 397 17.41 -2.03 18.54
CA ARG A 397 17.00 -0.76 19.15
C ARG A 397 16.41 -1.04 20.52
N VAL A 398 16.86 -0.34 21.55
CA VAL A 398 16.35 -0.48 22.91
C VAL A 398 15.49 0.73 23.25
N PHE A 399 14.31 0.49 23.80
CA PHE A 399 13.32 1.49 24.17
C PHE A 399 12.92 1.34 25.63
N ASP A 400 12.44 2.41 26.25
CA ASP A 400 11.84 2.40 27.58
C ASP A 400 10.31 2.50 27.47
N ARG A 401 9.59 1.49 27.99
CA ARG A 401 8.12 1.49 28.01
C ARG A 401 7.53 2.57 28.91
N LYS A 402 8.20 2.93 30.02
CA LYS A 402 7.67 3.91 30.99
C LYS A 402 7.71 5.34 30.47
N CYS A 403 8.65 5.62 29.58
CA CYS A 403 8.80 6.93 28.98
C CYS A 403 7.98 6.94 27.71
N ILE A 404 6.88 7.68 27.71
CA ILE A 404 6.06 7.89 26.53
C ILE A 404 6.23 9.35 26.12
N ASP A 405 6.85 9.59 24.97
CA ASP A 405 6.84 10.89 24.31
C ASP A 405 5.91 10.81 23.10
N GLN A 406 4.96 11.74 22.99
CA GLN A 406 3.96 11.79 21.91
C GLN A 406 3.17 10.47 21.69
N GLY A 407 2.99 9.66 22.73
CA GLY A 407 2.31 8.37 22.63
C GLY A 407 3.19 7.20 22.16
N LEU A 408 4.51 7.40 22.02
CA LEU A 408 5.47 6.36 21.64
C LEU A 408 6.49 6.10 22.77
N PRO A 409 6.94 4.84 22.97
CA PRO A 409 8.03 4.53 23.87
C PRO A 409 9.32 5.27 23.50
N GLU A 410 10.00 5.81 24.49
CA GLU A 410 11.18 6.64 24.30
C GLU A 410 12.42 5.80 23.97
N PHE A 411 13.27 6.34 23.10
CA PHE A 411 14.43 5.64 22.58
C PHE A 411 15.66 5.75 23.50
N ILE A 412 16.23 4.61 23.90
CA ILE A 412 17.45 4.57 24.73
C ILE A 412 18.70 4.62 23.84
N GLY A 413 18.76 3.75 22.83
CA GLY A 413 19.92 3.62 21.95
C GLY A 413 19.82 2.40 21.03
N PHE A 414 20.76 2.29 20.09
CA PHE A 414 20.81 1.15 19.16
C PHE A 414 22.21 0.56 19.00
N ALA A 415 22.27 -0.71 18.61
CA ALA A 415 23.50 -1.38 18.20
C ALA A 415 23.30 -2.01 16.81
N THR A 416 24.32 -1.94 15.97
CA THR A 416 24.32 -2.52 14.63
C THR A 416 25.33 -3.67 14.57
N LEU A 417 24.90 -4.79 14.01
CA LEU A 417 25.67 -6.00 13.83
C LEU A 417 25.68 -6.39 12.35
N LEU A 418 26.82 -6.88 11.89
CA LEU A 418 27.00 -7.46 10.57
C LEU A 418 27.17 -8.97 10.76
N PRO A 419 26.12 -9.80 10.52
CA PRO A 419 26.19 -11.24 10.72
C PRO A 419 27.32 -11.90 9.94
N PHE A 420 27.61 -11.41 8.73
CA PHE A 420 28.71 -11.89 7.90
C PHE A 420 30.08 -11.70 8.56
N ALA A 421 30.30 -10.59 9.26
CA ALA A 421 31.56 -10.33 9.96
C ALA A 421 31.75 -11.27 11.17
N LEU A 422 30.65 -11.73 11.77
CA LEU A 422 30.66 -12.57 12.96
C LEU A 422 30.64 -14.07 12.63
N MET A 423 30.01 -14.44 11.52
CA MET A 423 29.89 -15.81 11.02
C MET A 423 30.17 -15.81 9.51
N PRO A 424 31.42 -15.99 9.06
CA PRO A 424 31.71 -16.07 7.64
C PRO A 424 31.01 -17.27 6.99
N PRO A 425 30.71 -17.22 5.68
CA PRO A 425 30.08 -18.33 4.98
C PRO A 425 31.01 -19.56 5.00
N PRO A 426 30.44 -20.78 5.07
CA PRO A 426 31.24 -21.99 4.99
C PRO A 426 32.00 -22.04 3.66
N SER A 427 33.29 -22.38 3.69
CA SER A 427 34.06 -22.61 2.48
C SER A 427 33.43 -23.77 1.71
N LYS A 428 33.28 -23.61 0.37
CA LYS A 428 32.73 -24.66 -0.50
C LYS A 428 33.58 -25.92 -0.39
N GLY A 429 33.16 -26.89 0.43
CA GLY A 429 33.84 -28.17 0.64
C GLY A 429 34.13 -28.57 2.10
N GLY A 430 33.86 -27.72 3.09
CA GLY A 430 33.97 -28.08 4.51
C GLY A 430 32.67 -28.65 5.09
N GLU A 431 32.77 -29.66 5.96
CA GLU A 431 31.63 -30.15 6.75
C GLU A 431 31.00 -28.98 7.55
N GLN A 432 29.69 -28.80 7.39
CA GLN A 432 28.93 -27.75 8.08
C GLN A 432 28.77 -28.11 9.57
N GLY A 433 29.80 -27.83 10.36
CA GLY A 433 29.69 -27.81 11.81
C GLY A 433 28.79 -26.66 12.29
N VAL A 434 28.17 -26.83 13.45
CA VAL A 434 27.44 -25.76 14.14
C VAL A 434 28.44 -24.66 14.52
N GLN A 435 28.29 -23.49 13.92
CA GLN A 435 29.00 -22.28 14.33
C GLN A 435 28.12 -21.46 15.28
N GLU A 436 28.72 -21.04 16.40
CA GLU A 436 28.13 -20.10 17.35
C GLU A 436 29.12 -18.95 17.61
N ALA A 437 28.62 -17.71 17.54
CA ALA A 437 29.40 -16.50 17.79
C ALA A 437 28.75 -15.71 18.94
N HIS A 438 29.48 -15.50 20.03
CA HIS A 438 29.04 -14.68 21.15
C HIS A 438 29.69 -13.30 21.09
N VAL A 439 28.88 -12.25 21.09
CA VAL A 439 29.34 -10.86 21.10
C VAL A 439 28.92 -10.24 22.42
N LYS A 440 29.89 -9.91 23.27
CA LYS A 440 29.65 -9.35 24.60
C LYS A 440 29.81 -7.85 24.60
N ASP A 441 28.95 -7.18 25.38
CA ASP A 441 29.05 -5.78 25.75
C ASP A 441 29.25 -4.82 24.54
N VAL A 442 28.40 -4.94 23.50
CA VAL A 442 28.38 -4.01 22.36
C VAL A 442 27.80 -2.67 22.80
N PRO A 443 28.53 -1.55 22.65
CA PRO A 443 28.07 -0.25 23.12
C PRO A 443 26.87 0.23 22.31
N LEU A 444 25.91 0.87 23.00
CA LEU A 444 24.78 1.52 22.33
C LEU A 444 25.20 2.87 21.73
N VAL A 445 24.61 3.20 20.59
CA VAL A 445 24.74 4.49 19.92
C VAL A 445 23.43 5.26 20.10
N ARG A 446 23.55 6.54 20.46
CA ARG A 446 22.43 7.49 20.56
C ARG A 446 22.88 8.81 19.93
N GLU A 447 22.07 9.37 19.02
CA GLU A 447 22.36 10.66 18.37
C GLU A 447 23.75 10.73 17.72
N GLY A 448 24.21 9.61 17.15
CA GLY A 448 25.53 9.49 16.51
C GLY A 448 26.72 9.38 17.48
N LYS A 449 26.49 9.33 18.79
CA LYS A 449 27.53 9.16 19.81
C LYS A 449 27.41 7.80 20.48
N THR A 450 28.54 7.14 20.70
CA THR A 450 28.61 5.90 21.48
C THR A 450 28.45 6.22 22.97
N VAL A 451 27.62 5.45 23.66
CA VAL A 451 27.36 5.57 25.10
C VAL A 451 28.03 4.38 25.80
N PRO A 452 29.31 4.47 26.19
CA PRO A 452 30.09 3.30 26.62
C PRO A 452 29.59 2.66 27.93
N ALA A 453 28.82 3.40 28.73
CA ALA A 453 28.19 2.87 29.94
C ALA A 453 26.99 1.95 29.65
N MET A 454 26.43 2.01 28.43
CA MET A 454 25.29 1.21 28.00
C MET A 454 25.73 0.19 26.97
N ALA A 455 25.51 -1.09 27.25
CA ALA A 455 25.94 -2.15 26.35
C ALA A 455 24.90 -3.27 26.25
N VAL A 456 24.89 -3.97 25.11
CA VAL A 456 24.03 -5.13 24.86
C VAL A 456 24.86 -6.32 24.42
N SER A 457 24.51 -7.50 24.91
CA SER A 457 25.17 -8.77 24.56
C SER A 457 24.27 -9.65 23.69
N PHE A 458 24.88 -10.24 22.67
CA PHE A 458 24.21 -11.05 21.66
C PHE A 458 24.90 -12.40 21.47
N SER A 459 24.16 -13.39 20.95
CA SER A 459 24.78 -14.58 20.36
C SER A 459 24.09 -14.97 19.06
N LEU A 460 24.88 -15.46 18.11
CA LEU A 460 24.43 -15.93 16.81
C LEU A 460 24.75 -17.41 16.72
N SER A 461 23.79 -18.23 16.30
CA SER A 461 24.02 -19.66 16.07
C SER A 461 23.48 -20.10 14.71
N THR A 462 24.15 -21.03 14.07
CA THR A 462 23.66 -21.72 12.86
C THR A 462 22.77 -22.92 13.21
N ASP A 463 22.74 -23.34 14.47
CA ASP A 463 21.85 -24.40 14.93
C ASP A 463 20.44 -23.86 15.17
N THR A 464 19.53 -24.31 14.31
CA THR A 464 18.09 -23.98 14.34
C THR A 464 17.23 -25.22 14.62
N ARG A 465 17.87 -26.36 14.97
CA ARG A 465 17.17 -27.65 15.13
C ARG A 465 16.27 -27.69 16.36
N VAL A 466 16.67 -27.04 17.44
CA VAL A 466 15.83 -26.85 18.63
C VAL A 466 14.85 -25.72 18.31
N PRO A 467 13.53 -25.82 18.51
CA PRO A 467 12.64 -24.68 18.29
C PRO A 467 13.00 -23.50 19.22
N PRO A 468 12.80 -22.23 18.79
CA PRO A 468 13.01 -21.09 19.68
C PRO A 468 12.08 -21.21 20.90
N GLY A 469 12.59 -20.87 22.08
CA GLY A 469 11.78 -20.83 23.30
C GLY A 469 10.57 -19.92 23.08
N LEU A 470 9.35 -20.43 23.28
CA LEU A 470 8.13 -19.64 23.12
C LEU A 470 8.13 -18.49 24.14
N PRO A 471 7.77 -17.25 23.74
CA PRO A 471 7.55 -16.18 24.71
C PRO A 471 6.40 -16.57 25.64
N ALA A 472 6.62 -16.46 26.94
CA ALA A 472 5.58 -16.71 27.94
C ALA A 472 4.44 -15.70 27.75
N VAL A 473 3.23 -16.18 27.49
CA VAL A 473 2.03 -15.33 27.36
C VAL A 473 1.68 -14.77 28.75
N PRO A 474 1.38 -13.46 28.89
CA PRO A 474 0.89 -12.89 30.15
C PRO A 474 -0.42 -13.59 30.58
N GLN A 475 -0.49 -14.04 31.83
CA GLN A 475 -1.51 -14.96 32.35
C GLN A 475 -2.95 -14.38 32.50
N GLU A 476 -3.22 -13.12 32.15
CA GLU A 476 -4.41 -12.39 32.64
C GLU A 476 -5.53 -12.07 31.63
N VAL A 477 -5.53 -12.57 30.39
CA VAL A 477 -6.59 -12.25 29.40
C VAL A 477 -7.63 -13.36 29.26
N GLU A 478 -8.90 -13.06 29.57
CA GLU A 478 -10.03 -13.99 29.46
C GLU A 478 -10.48 -14.19 28.00
N LEU A 479 -10.59 -15.44 27.57
CA LEU A 479 -11.02 -15.82 26.21
C LEU A 479 -12.55 -15.78 26.11
N GLN A 480 -13.10 -14.94 25.22
CA GLN A 480 -14.56 -14.80 25.08
C GLN A 480 -15.16 -15.80 24.09
N GLU A 481 -14.59 -15.89 22.89
CA GLU A 481 -15.14 -16.73 21.83
C GLU A 481 -14.05 -17.33 20.95
N MET A 482 -14.27 -18.57 20.49
CA MET A 482 -13.39 -19.25 19.55
C MET A 482 -14.17 -19.64 18.30
N HIS A 483 -13.77 -19.09 17.15
CA HIS A 483 -14.30 -19.47 15.86
C HIS A 483 -13.30 -20.35 15.10
N ILE A 484 -13.73 -21.56 14.73
CA ILE A 484 -12.92 -22.48 13.94
C ILE A 484 -13.46 -22.53 12.52
N ARG A 485 -12.65 -22.04 11.57
CA ARG A 485 -12.93 -22.13 10.14
C ARG A 485 -11.95 -23.08 9.47
N ARG A 486 -12.46 -24.21 9.00
CA ARG A 486 -11.70 -25.21 8.25
C ARG A 486 -11.93 -25.01 6.76
N ARG A 487 -10.86 -24.83 5.99
CA ARG A 487 -10.88 -24.85 4.52
C ARG A 487 -9.97 -25.95 4.01
N VAL A 488 -10.52 -26.81 3.16
CA VAL A 488 -9.80 -27.90 2.52
C VAL A 488 -9.81 -27.64 1.02
N ALA A 489 -8.64 -27.42 0.43
CA ALA A 489 -8.49 -27.35 -1.01
C ALA A 489 -7.76 -28.61 -1.45
N THR A 490 -8.47 -29.51 -2.14
CA THR A 490 -7.91 -30.77 -2.66
C THR A 490 -8.06 -30.80 -4.17
N ALA A 491 -6.98 -31.14 -4.86
CA ALA A 491 -6.95 -31.49 -6.27
C ALA A 491 -6.41 -32.91 -6.40
N GLN A 492 -7.07 -33.75 -7.19
CA GLN A 492 -6.64 -35.12 -7.44
C GLN A 492 -6.29 -35.26 -8.91
N LEU A 493 -5.07 -35.70 -9.21
CA LEU A 493 -4.60 -35.98 -10.57
C LEU A 493 -3.98 -37.39 -10.57
N GLY A 494 -4.74 -38.37 -11.07
CA GLY A 494 -4.42 -39.79 -10.93
C GLY A 494 -4.50 -40.28 -9.48
N ASP A 495 -3.55 -41.12 -9.07
CA ASP A 495 -3.45 -41.63 -7.69
C ASP A 495 -2.84 -40.64 -6.71
N ARG A 496 -2.32 -39.51 -7.19
CA ARG A 496 -1.72 -38.47 -6.35
C ARG A 496 -2.78 -37.44 -5.95
N LYS A 497 -3.00 -37.32 -4.64
CA LYS A 497 -3.78 -36.24 -4.03
C LYS A 497 -2.85 -35.09 -3.66
N TRP A 498 -3.18 -33.90 -4.15
CA TRP A 498 -2.48 -32.66 -3.86
C TRP A 498 -3.46 -31.76 -3.13
N GLY A 499 -3.01 -31.03 -2.13
CA GLY A 499 -3.91 -30.11 -1.48
C GLY A 499 -3.31 -29.47 -0.26
N ARG A 500 -4.09 -28.56 0.31
CA ARG A 500 -3.73 -27.83 1.51
C ARG A 500 -4.93 -27.83 2.44
N LYS A 501 -4.71 -28.20 3.70
CA LYS A 501 -5.68 -27.99 4.77
C LYS A 501 -5.27 -26.74 5.52
N LYS A 502 -6.19 -25.78 5.59
CA LYS A 502 -6.05 -24.56 6.38
C LYS A 502 -7.09 -24.61 7.49
N ASP A 503 -6.63 -24.81 8.72
CA ASP A 503 -7.45 -24.68 9.92
C ASP A 503 -7.17 -23.30 10.52
N THR A 504 -8.17 -22.43 10.51
CA THR A 504 -8.09 -21.08 11.08
C THR A 504 -8.88 -21.06 12.38
N ARG A 505 -8.22 -20.85 13.50
CA ARG A 505 -8.81 -20.64 14.82
C ARG A 505 -8.71 -19.16 15.15
N THR A 506 -9.83 -18.47 15.20
CA THR A 506 -9.89 -17.07 15.62
C THR A 506 -10.31 -17.03 17.08
N TYR A 507 -9.44 -16.52 17.94
CA TYR A 507 -9.72 -16.25 19.34
C TYR A 507 -10.13 -14.78 19.45
N VAL A 508 -11.31 -14.54 20.00
CA VAL A 508 -11.82 -13.20 20.28
C VAL A 508 -11.54 -12.91 21.75
N TYR A 509 -10.73 -11.88 22.00
CA TYR A 509 -10.46 -11.41 23.34
C TYR A 509 -11.22 -10.12 23.56
N ASN A 510 -11.93 -10.04 24.67
CA ASN A 510 -12.56 -8.80 25.08
C ASN A 510 -11.49 -7.97 25.76
N VAL A 511 -11.10 -6.86 25.13
CA VAL A 511 -10.21 -5.89 25.79
C VAL A 511 -11.13 -5.01 26.62
N PRO A 512 -11.06 -5.03 27.97
CA PRO A 512 -11.83 -4.10 28.78
C PRO A 512 -11.48 -2.68 28.32
N ASP A 513 -12.49 -1.84 28.13
CA ASP A 513 -12.33 -0.44 27.68
C ASP A 513 -11.27 0.26 28.55
N GLN A 514 -10.05 0.38 28.03
CA GLN A 514 -8.94 1.06 28.74
C GLN A 514 -9.26 2.54 28.99
N ASN A 515 -10.22 3.12 28.26
CA ASN A 515 -10.70 4.48 28.47
C ASN A 515 -11.53 4.67 29.76
N ALA A 516 -11.82 3.61 30.52
CA ALA A 516 -12.49 3.73 31.82
C ALA A 516 -11.53 3.87 33.01
N LEU A 517 -10.21 3.70 32.81
CA LEU A 517 -9.20 3.72 33.87
C LEU A 517 -8.24 4.93 33.83
N ASP A 518 -8.27 5.74 32.77
CA ASP A 518 -7.58 7.03 32.74
C ASP A 518 -8.56 8.17 33.08
N PHE A 519 -8.17 8.99 34.07
CA PHE A 519 -8.93 10.07 34.75
C PHE A 519 -9.77 9.67 35.99
N LYS A 520 -9.14 8.96 36.93
CA LYS A 520 -9.29 9.28 38.36
C LYS A 520 -7.92 9.30 39.04
N LEU A 521 -7.15 10.36 38.76
CA LEU A 521 -6.06 10.85 39.61
C LEU A 521 -6.23 12.36 39.75
#